data_AF-A0A7V9A5V6-F1
#
_entry.id   AF-A0A7V9A5V6-F1
#
_cell.length_a   1.000
_cell.length_b   1.000
_cell.length_c   1.000
_cell.angle_alpha   90.00
_cell.angle_beta   90.00
_cell.angle_gamma   90.00
#
_symmetry.space_group_name_H-M   'P 1'
#
loop_
_entity.id
_entity.type
_entity.pdbx_description
1 polymer ?
#
loop_
_entity_poly.entity_id
_entity_poly.type
_entity_poly.pdbx_seq_one_letter_code
_entity_poly.pdbx_strand_id
1 'polypeptide(L)'
;MPKTLYAVTAIKNGLPVGAFVIADNPDDCVSRVSRRLGTKDRITHLIPLCEATLGTMKRNQLLKYVNEDGKIEFLADAILEIIDSLQENIATLQLALAVHVGTLTEKLKLQRFKFSATDRDGVVQFHETYAPNFGAAMRAADELCLKEYGSRPYFFQRIPDESEE
;
A
#
# COMPACT_ATOMS: atom_id res chain seq x y z
N MET A 1 -9.38 16.86 10.00
CA MET A 1 -10.66 16.53 10.68
C MET A 1 -11.69 16.17 9.61
N PRO A 2 -12.54 15.15 9.83
CA PRO A 2 -13.56 14.76 8.84
C PRO A 2 -14.58 15.90 8.64
N LYS A 3 -14.86 16.25 7.38
CA LYS A 3 -15.88 17.24 7.03
C LYS A 3 -17.27 16.63 7.14
N THR A 4 -18.29 17.44 7.40
CA THR A 4 -19.68 17.00 7.48
C THR A 4 -20.53 17.70 6.42
N LEU A 5 -21.45 16.95 5.79
CA LEU A 5 -22.48 17.50 4.93
C LEU A 5 -23.65 18.00 5.79
N TYR A 6 -23.95 19.29 5.67
CA TYR A 6 -25.08 19.93 6.34
C TYR A 6 -26.18 20.26 5.34
N ALA A 7 -27.43 19.99 5.70
CA ALA A 7 -28.58 20.64 5.08
C ALA A 7 -28.86 21.94 5.83
N VAL A 8 -28.92 23.05 5.10
CA VAL A 8 -29.15 24.38 5.66
C VAL A 8 -30.37 24.99 5.01
N THR A 9 -31.31 25.45 5.83
CA THR A 9 -32.44 26.27 5.38
C THR A 9 -32.31 27.67 5.95
N ALA A 10 -32.71 28.66 5.15
CA ALA A 10 -32.67 30.06 5.53
C ALA A 10 -33.86 30.82 4.93
N ILE A 11 -34.07 32.05 5.38
CA ILE A 11 -35.02 32.99 4.78
C ILE A 11 -34.21 34.09 4.11
N LYS A 12 -34.37 34.23 2.78
CA LYS A 12 -33.74 35.26 1.97
C LYS A 12 -34.79 36.15 1.33
N ASN A 13 -34.78 37.45 1.67
CA ASN A 13 -35.79 38.41 1.20
C ASN A 13 -37.25 37.93 1.42
N GLY A 14 -37.52 37.30 2.57
CA GLY A 14 -38.85 36.77 2.91
C GLY A 14 -39.22 35.44 2.26
N LEU A 15 -38.34 34.84 1.43
CA LEU A 15 -38.57 33.55 0.79
C LEU A 15 -37.71 32.44 1.42
N PRO A 16 -38.25 31.22 1.58
CA PRO A 16 -37.46 30.09 2.06
C PRO A 16 -36.46 29.65 0.99
N VAL A 17 -35.21 29.45 1.41
CA VAL A 17 -34.12 28.92 0.57
C VAL A 17 -33.43 27.78 1.30
N GLY A 18 -32.91 26.81 0.54
CA GLY A 18 -32.20 25.65 1.06
C GLY A 18 -30.93 25.37 0.29
N ALA A 19 -29.91 24.86 0.96
CA ALA A 19 -28.66 24.43 0.34
C ALA A 19 -28.03 23.27 1.12
N PHE A 20 -27.23 22.48 0.42
CA PHE A 20 -26.31 21.53 1.06
C PHE A 20 -24.91 22.14 1.12
N VAL A 21 -24.27 22.08 2.28
CA VAL A 21 -22.97 22.70 2.52
C VAL A 21 -22.05 21.72 3.21
N ILE A 22 -20.83 21.60 2.71
CA ILE A 22 -19.77 20.80 3.34
C ILE A 22 -18.88 21.75 4.14
N ALA A 23 -18.73 21.46 5.43
CA ALA A 23 -17.98 22.29 6.38
C ALA A 23 -17.27 21.42 7.42
N ASP A 24 -16.22 21.97 8.04
CA ASP A 24 -15.43 21.24 9.04
C ASP A 24 -16.20 21.07 10.35
N ASN A 25 -17.04 22.06 10.70
CA ASN A 25 -17.87 22.09 11.89
C ASN A 25 -19.09 23.00 11.68
N PRO A 26 -20.06 23.04 12.63
CA PRO A 26 -21.25 23.88 12.50
C PRO A 26 -20.94 25.37 12.34
N ASP A 27 -19.92 25.89 13.03
CA ASP A 27 -19.56 27.31 13.00
C ASP A 27 -18.99 27.72 11.62
N ASP A 28 -18.13 26.89 11.03
CA ASP A 28 -17.64 27.06 9.65
C ASP A 28 -18.81 27.03 8.65
N CYS A 29 -19.77 26.12 8.85
CA CYS A 29 -20.96 26.05 8.01
C CYS A 29 -21.78 27.34 8.08
N VAL A 30 -22.07 27.83 9.30
CA VAL A 30 -22.80 29.09 9.52
C VAL A 30 -22.06 30.26 8.90
N SER A 31 -20.74 30.35 9.08
CA SER A 31 -19.91 31.40 8.51
C SER A 31 -19.99 31.43 6.98
N ARG A 32 -19.85 30.28 6.32
CA ARG A 32 -19.95 30.14 4.86
C ARG A 32 -21.33 30.52 4.32
N VAL A 33 -22.38 30.06 4.98
CA VAL A 33 -23.76 30.35 4.58
C VAL A 33 -24.09 31.83 4.77
N SER A 34 -23.69 32.40 5.92
CA SER A 34 -23.94 33.81 6.24
C SER A 34 -23.27 34.75 5.24
N ARG A 35 -22.05 34.43 4.77
CA ARG A 35 -21.37 35.17 3.70
C ARG A 35 -22.17 35.22 2.39
N ARG A 36 -22.97 34.18 2.08
CA ARG A 36 -23.78 34.11 0.84
C ARG A 36 -25.20 34.67 0.99
N LEU A 37 -25.77 34.57 2.19
CA LEU A 37 -27.09 35.13 2.49
C LEU A 37 -27.03 36.66 2.52
N GLY A 38 -26.07 37.23 3.26
CA GLY A 38 -25.98 38.67 3.51
C GLY A 38 -26.49 39.03 4.92
N THR A 39 -26.41 40.31 5.29
CA THR A 39 -26.60 40.77 6.68
C THR A 39 -28.05 40.85 7.16
N LYS A 40 -29.04 40.82 6.25
CA LYS A 40 -30.47 40.95 6.59
C LYS A 40 -31.21 39.62 6.67
N ASP A 41 -30.57 38.54 6.25
CA ASP A 41 -31.18 37.22 6.11
C ASP A 41 -30.81 36.33 7.29
N ARG A 42 -31.66 35.35 7.61
CA ARG A 42 -31.49 34.48 8.79
C ARG A 42 -31.44 33.01 8.40
N ILE A 43 -30.46 32.30 8.94
CA ILE A 43 -30.41 30.83 8.93
C ILE A 43 -31.47 30.32 9.93
N THR A 44 -32.34 29.42 9.47
CA THR A 44 -33.42 28.84 10.30
C THR A 44 -33.04 27.48 10.84
N HIS A 45 -32.48 26.60 10.00
CA HIS A 45 -32.07 25.27 10.40
C HIS A 45 -30.70 24.93 9.81
N LEU A 46 -29.93 24.19 10.60
CA LEU A 46 -28.67 23.58 10.21
C LEU A 46 -28.70 22.14 10.71
N ILE A 47 -28.75 21.18 9.79
CA ILE A 47 -28.93 19.77 10.10
C ILE A 47 -27.70 19.01 9.58
N PRO A 48 -26.86 18.43 10.47
CA PRO A 48 -25.81 17.52 10.04
C PRO A 48 -26.45 16.25 9.47
N LEU A 49 -26.05 15.85 8.27
CA LEU A 49 -26.59 14.68 7.60
C LEU A 49 -25.65 13.49 7.72
N CYS A 50 -24.42 13.65 7.22
CA CYS A 50 -23.43 12.57 7.19
C CYS A 50 -22.02 13.14 7.05
N GLU A 51 -21.03 12.31 7.37
CA GLU A 51 -19.64 12.63 7.09
C GLU A 51 -19.39 12.75 5.58
N ALA A 52 -18.82 13.88 5.19
CA ALA A 52 -18.38 14.19 3.83
C ALA A 52 -16.88 13.88 3.70
N THR A 53 -16.54 12.59 3.76
CA THR A 53 -15.19 12.13 3.45
C THR A 53 -14.88 12.34 1.97
N LEU A 54 -13.61 12.52 1.60
CA LEU A 54 -13.19 12.73 0.21
C LEU A 54 -13.62 11.55 -0.69
N GLY A 55 -13.62 10.31 -0.16
CA GLY A 55 -14.15 9.13 -0.86
C GLY A 55 -15.65 9.21 -1.17
N THR A 56 -16.47 9.65 -0.20
CA THR A 56 -17.92 9.86 -0.39
C THR A 56 -18.19 11.00 -1.38
N MET A 57 -17.38 12.05 -1.34
CA MET A 57 -17.45 13.14 -2.32
C MET A 57 -17.08 12.69 -3.74
N LYS A 58 -16.10 11.80 -3.91
CA LYS A 58 -15.77 11.19 -5.22
C LYS A 58 -16.92 10.37 -5.78
N ARG A 59 -17.47 9.46 -4.95
CA ARG A 59 -18.57 8.57 -5.36
C ARG A 59 -19.79 9.34 -5.87
N ASN A 60 -20.05 10.52 -5.30
CA ASN A 60 -21.17 11.39 -5.66
C ASN A 60 -20.81 12.50 -6.67
N GLN A 61 -19.63 12.44 -7.30
CA GLN A 61 -19.16 13.45 -8.28
C GLN A 61 -19.08 14.90 -7.73
N LEU A 62 -18.84 15.04 -6.42
CA LEU A 62 -18.75 16.32 -5.72
C LEU A 62 -17.32 16.86 -5.62
N LEU A 63 -16.29 16.08 -6.00
CA LEU A 63 -14.88 16.51 -6.01
C LEU A 63 -14.63 17.77 -6.86
N LYS A 64 -15.45 18.03 -7.88
CA LYS A 64 -15.36 19.24 -8.72
C LYS A 64 -15.59 20.55 -7.95
N TYR A 65 -16.19 20.48 -6.76
CA TYR A 65 -16.44 21.62 -5.88
C TYR A 65 -15.41 21.77 -4.76
N VAL A 66 -14.41 20.90 -4.71
CA VAL A 66 -13.28 20.96 -3.77
C VAL A 66 -12.17 21.82 -4.38
N ASN A 67 -11.46 22.57 -3.54
CA ASN A 67 -10.27 23.33 -3.93
C ASN A 67 -9.13 22.37 -4.36
N GLU A 68 -8.14 22.89 -5.10
CA GLU A 68 -7.01 22.09 -5.60
C GLU A 68 -6.25 21.38 -4.47
N ASP A 69 -6.02 22.03 -3.34
CA ASP A 69 -5.33 21.42 -2.19
C ASP A 69 -6.05 20.16 -1.68
N GLY A 70 -7.38 20.19 -1.59
CA GLY A 70 -8.17 19.04 -1.16
C GLY A 70 -8.26 17.93 -2.22
N LYS A 71 -8.02 18.24 -3.49
CA LYS A 71 -7.89 17.22 -4.54
C LYS A 71 -6.52 16.53 -4.48
N ILE A 72 -5.47 17.28 -4.17
CA ILE A 72 -4.11 16.74 -3.97
C ILE A 72 -4.08 15.81 -2.75
N GLU A 73 -4.69 16.24 -1.64
CA GLU A 73 -4.84 15.41 -0.43
C GLU A 73 -5.56 14.08 -0.76
N PHE A 74 -6.65 14.14 -1.53
CA PHE A 74 -7.34 12.92 -1.97
C PHE A 74 -6.47 11.99 -2.84
N LEU A 75 -5.68 12.55 -3.76
CA LEU A 75 -4.77 11.75 -4.58
C LEU A 75 -3.66 11.11 -3.74
N ALA A 76 -3.11 11.85 -2.79
CA ALA A 76 -2.09 11.35 -1.87
C ALA A 76 -2.64 10.20 -1.00
N ASP A 77 -3.81 10.40 -0.39
CA ASP A 77 -4.47 9.38 0.43
C ASP A 77 -4.79 8.12 -0.39
N ALA A 78 -5.32 8.28 -1.61
CA ALA A 78 -5.62 7.16 -2.49
C ALA A 78 -4.35 6.40 -2.92
N ILE A 79 -3.24 7.11 -3.17
CA ILE A 79 -1.96 6.48 -3.49
C ILE A 79 -1.42 5.71 -2.28
N LEU A 80 -1.51 6.28 -1.08
CA LEU A 80 -1.10 5.60 0.16
C LEU A 80 -1.92 4.33 0.39
N GLU A 81 -3.24 4.39 0.22
CA GLU A 81 -4.12 3.23 0.35
C GLU A 81 -3.80 2.13 -0.68
N ILE A 82 -3.43 2.50 -1.91
CA ILE A 82 -2.94 1.57 -2.92
C ILE A 82 -1.60 0.95 -2.49
N ILE A 83 -0.67 1.74 -1.97
CA ILE A 83 0.64 1.26 -1.51
C ILE A 83 0.46 0.26 -0.36
N ASP A 84 -0.38 0.57 0.63
CA ASP A 84 -0.65 -0.30 1.77
C ASP A 84 -1.26 -1.63 1.30
N SER A 85 -2.23 -1.58 0.38
CA SER A 85 -2.82 -2.80 -0.20
C SER A 85 -1.79 -3.61 -0.99
N LEU A 86 -0.88 -2.97 -1.73
CA LEU A 86 0.19 -3.67 -2.44
C LEU A 86 1.18 -4.33 -1.46
N GLN A 87 1.51 -3.67 -0.35
CA GLN A 87 2.38 -4.22 0.68
C GLN A 87 1.76 -5.46 1.33
N GLU A 88 0.47 -5.41 1.66
CA GLU A 88 -0.25 -6.56 2.22
C GLU A 88 -0.30 -7.75 1.25
N ASN A 89 -0.54 -7.48 -0.04
CA ASN A 89 -0.50 -8.50 -1.07
C ASN A 89 0.90 -9.11 -1.23
N ILE A 90 1.96 -8.30 -1.17
CA ILE A 90 3.35 -8.79 -1.21
C ILE A 90 3.64 -9.68 0.00
N ALA A 91 3.25 -9.27 1.20
CA ALA A 91 3.45 -10.06 2.41
C ALA A 91 2.72 -11.41 2.33
N THR A 92 1.49 -11.40 1.81
CA THR A 92 0.69 -12.61 1.60
C THR A 92 1.35 -13.55 0.58
N LEU A 93 1.84 -13.00 -0.54
CA LEU A 93 2.56 -13.77 -1.55
C LEU A 93 3.88 -14.35 -1.02
N GLN A 94 4.63 -13.60 -0.21
CA GLN A 94 5.84 -14.09 0.43
C GLN A 94 5.54 -15.26 1.38
N LEU A 95 4.47 -15.15 2.18
CA LEU A 95 4.06 -16.21 3.09
C LEU A 95 3.61 -17.47 2.34
N ALA A 96 2.81 -17.32 1.29
CA ALA A 96 2.40 -18.44 0.43
C ALA A 96 3.61 -19.09 -0.26
N LEU A 97 4.55 -18.29 -0.76
CA LEU A 97 5.78 -18.78 -1.37
C LEU A 97 6.62 -19.57 -0.36
N ALA A 98 6.79 -19.05 0.86
CA ALA A 98 7.54 -19.74 1.92
C ALA A 98 6.93 -21.11 2.26
N VAL A 99 5.59 -21.20 2.35
CA VAL A 99 4.88 -22.47 2.59
C VAL A 99 5.10 -23.46 1.43
N HIS A 100 5.00 -23.00 0.18
CA HIS A 100 5.21 -23.86 -0.98
C HIS A 100 6.66 -24.33 -1.10
N VAL A 101 7.63 -23.45 -0.84
CA VAL A 101 9.05 -23.79 -0.79
C VAL A 101 9.30 -24.80 0.32
N GLY A 102 8.80 -24.57 1.53
CA GLY A 102 8.92 -25.53 2.64
C GLY A 102 8.35 -26.92 2.29
N THR A 103 7.16 -26.95 1.70
CA THR A 103 6.50 -28.19 1.26
C THR A 103 7.33 -28.93 0.20
N LEU A 104 7.90 -28.19 -0.76
CA LEU A 104 8.77 -28.77 -1.81
C LEU A 104 10.08 -29.29 -1.22
N THR A 105 10.70 -28.52 -0.32
CA THR A 105 11.92 -28.91 0.40
C THR A 105 11.72 -30.20 1.16
N GLU A 106 10.61 -30.33 1.90
CA GLU A 106 10.28 -31.54 2.65
C GLU A 106 9.99 -32.73 1.73
N LYS A 107 9.13 -32.54 0.71
CA LYS A 107 8.74 -33.61 -0.22
C LYS A 107 9.91 -34.14 -1.04
N LEU A 108 10.80 -33.25 -1.50
CA LEU A 108 11.96 -33.61 -2.32
C LEU A 108 13.23 -33.84 -1.48
N LYS A 109 13.14 -33.73 -0.15
CA LYS A 109 14.26 -33.83 0.80
C LYS A 109 15.43 -32.93 0.40
N LEU A 110 15.12 -31.71 -0.04
CA LEU A 110 16.14 -30.76 -0.46
C LEU A 110 16.90 -30.27 0.76
N GLN A 111 18.22 -30.27 0.66
CA GLN A 111 19.13 -29.70 1.63
C GLN A 111 19.67 -28.39 1.07
N ARG A 112 19.90 -27.43 1.96
CA ARG A 112 20.48 -26.14 1.60
C ARG A 112 22.01 -26.26 1.54
N PHE A 113 22.59 -25.78 0.44
CA PHE A 113 24.04 -25.73 0.23
C PHE A 113 24.46 -24.31 -0.11
N LYS A 114 25.54 -23.85 0.51
CA LYS A 114 26.21 -22.58 0.22
C LYS A 114 27.43 -22.82 -0.62
N PHE A 115 27.65 -21.94 -1.59
CA PHE A 115 28.90 -21.94 -2.36
C PHE A 115 29.35 -20.54 -2.69
N SER A 116 30.63 -20.41 -3.03
CA SER A 116 31.18 -19.15 -3.52
C SER A 116 31.78 -19.29 -4.90
N ALA A 117 31.69 -18.22 -5.68
CA ALA A 117 32.32 -18.08 -6.98
C ALA A 117 33.17 -16.81 -7.00
N THR A 118 34.24 -16.82 -7.79
CA THR A 118 35.05 -15.62 -8.00
C THR A 118 34.72 -15.06 -9.38
N ASP A 119 34.33 -13.79 -9.43
CA ASP A 119 34.08 -13.06 -10.66
C ASP A 119 35.40 -12.74 -11.40
N ARG A 120 35.30 -12.28 -12.65
CA ARG A 120 36.43 -11.90 -13.51
C ARG A 120 37.31 -10.82 -12.90
N ASP A 121 36.73 -9.96 -12.08
CA ASP A 121 37.43 -8.88 -11.37
C ASP A 121 38.05 -9.36 -10.03
N GLY A 122 37.97 -10.64 -9.71
CA GLY A 122 38.54 -11.23 -8.49
C GLY A 122 37.65 -11.09 -7.24
N VAL A 123 36.42 -10.58 -7.38
CA VAL A 123 35.47 -10.42 -6.27
C VAL A 123 34.77 -11.75 -5.96
N VAL A 124 34.71 -12.12 -4.68
CA VAL A 124 34.02 -13.33 -4.22
C VAL A 124 32.53 -13.06 -4.04
N GLN A 125 31.70 -13.84 -4.72
CA GLN A 125 30.25 -13.85 -4.62
C GLN A 125 29.78 -15.09 -3.86
N PHE A 126 28.74 -14.93 -3.04
CA PHE A 126 28.15 -16.03 -2.26
C PHE A 126 26.76 -16.37 -2.78
N HIS A 127 26.52 -17.67 -2.95
CA HIS A 127 25.28 -18.20 -3.49
C HIS A 127 24.75 -19.34 -2.61
N GLU A 128 23.45 -19.61 -2.75
CA GLU A 128 22.78 -20.72 -2.11
C GLU A 128 22.04 -21.55 -3.17
N THR A 129 22.00 -22.87 -2.97
CA THR A 129 21.21 -23.79 -3.80
C THR A 129 20.54 -24.85 -2.93
N TYR A 130 19.40 -25.36 -3.39
CA TYR A 130 18.64 -26.43 -2.74
C TYR A 130 18.69 -27.69 -3.60
N ALA A 131 19.17 -28.79 -3.04
CA ALA A 131 19.35 -30.04 -3.77
C ALA A 131 19.20 -31.26 -2.84
N PRO A 132 18.78 -32.43 -3.36
CA PRO A 132 18.53 -33.61 -2.52
C PRO A 132 19.80 -34.22 -1.93
N ASN A 133 20.98 -33.89 -2.47
CA ASN A 133 22.27 -34.37 -1.99
C ASN A 133 23.40 -33.49 -2.53
N PHE A 134 24.60 -33.66 -1.94
CA PHE A 134 25.81 -32.92 -2.30
C PHE A 134 26.18 -33.00 -3.79
N GLY A 135 26.05 -34.18 -4.41
CA GLY A 135 26.43 -34.36 -5.82
C GLY A 135 25.51 -33.62 -6.80
N ALA A 136 24.20 -33.59 -6.53
CA ALA A 136 23.25 -32.78 -7.29
C ALA A 136 23.49 -31.28 -7.09
N ALA A 137 23.78 -30.88 -5.84
CA ALA A 137 24.06 -29.50 -5.48
C ALA A 137 25.33 -28.97 -6.16
N MET A 138 26.40 -29.78 -6.17
CA MET A 138 27.67 -29.44 -6.83
C MET A 138 27.50 -29.27 -8.34
N ARG A 139 26.72 -30.15 -9.00
CA ARG A 139 26.45 -29.99 -10.44
C ARG A 139 25.72 -28.70 -10.77
N ALA A 140 24.70 -28.35 -9.99
CA ALA A 140 23.97 -27.11 -10.17
C ALA A 140 24.85 -25.87 -9.94
N ALA A 141 25.73 -25.92 -8.92
CA ALA A 141 26.69 -24.85 -8.65
C ALA A 141 27.77 -24.75 -9.73
N ASP A 142 28.30 -25.88 -10.23
CA ASP A 142 29.23 -25.91 -11.36
C ASP A 142 28.60 -25.29 -12.61
N GLU A 143 27.35 -25.66 -12.94
CA GLU A 143 26.63 -25.09 -14.10
C GLU A 143 26.45 -23.57 -13.97
N LEU A 144 26.06 -23.08 -12.79
CA LEU A 144 25.91 -21.66 -12.54
C LEU A 144 27.27 -20.94 -12.60
N CYS A 145 28.28 -21.45 -11.91
CA CYS A 145 29.60 -20.83 -11.86
C CYS A 145 30.28 -20.79 -13.24
N LEU A 146 30.18 -21.86 -14.02
CA LEU A 146 30.73 -21.90 -15.37
C LEU A 146 30.01 -20.93 -16.31
N LYS A 147 28.69 -20.83 -16.19
CA LYS A 147 27.88 -19.95 -17.04
C LYS A 147 28.09 -18.47 -16.71
N GLU A 148 28.08 -18.12 -15.43
CA GLU A 148 28.09 -16.71 -15.00
C GLU A 148 29.50 -16.17 -14.76
N TYR A 149 30.38 -16.99 -14.19
CA TYR A 149 31.72 -16.55 -13.75
C TYR A 149 32.87 -17.20 -14.53
N GLY A 150 32.60 -18.23 -15.35
CA GLY A 150 33.63 -18.98 -16.07
C GLY A 150 34.58 -19.76 -15.15
N SER A 151 34.19 -19.96 -13.89
CA SER A 151 35.00 -20.60 -12.85
C SER A 151 34.22 -21.75 -12.20
N ARG A 152 34.89 -22.50 -11.32
CA ARG A 152 34.26 -23.51 -10.46
C ARG A 152 34.02 -22.95 -9.06
N PRO A 153 33.03 -23.48 -8.31
CA PRO A 153 32.81 -23.05 -6.93
C PRO A 153 34.06 -23.32 -6.07
N TYR A 154 34.48 -22.31 -5.31
CA TYR A 154 35.70 -22.34 -4.49
C TYR A 154 35.45 -22.94 -3.10
N PHE A 155 34.32 -22.59 -2.50
CA PHE A 155 33.83 -23.13 -1.25
C PHE A 155 32.46 -23.78 -1.51
N PHE A 156 32.18 -24.93 -0.90
CA PHE A 156 30.89 -25.60 -1.01
C PHE A 156 30.57 -26.36 0.28
N GLN A 157 29.51 -25.97 0.98
CA GLN A 157 29.14 -26.57 2.26
C GLN A 157 27.63 -26.73 2.39
N ARG A 158 27.19 -27.85 2.97
CA ARG A 158 25.81 -28.01 3.46
C ARG A 158 25.59 -27.08 4.65
N ILE A 159 24.45 -26.41 4.67
CA ILE A 159 24.02 -25.63 5.82
C ILE A 159 23.05 -26.51 6.62
N PRO A 160 23.28 -26.72 7.92
CA PRO A 160 22.28 -27.33 8.79
C PRO A 160 20.99 -26.50 8.78
N ASP A 161 19.84 -27.16 8.85
CA ASP A 161 18.58 -26.46 9.08
C ASP A 161 18.49 -26.09 10.56
N GLU A 162 17.90 -24.94 10.88
CA GLU A 162 17.78 -24.43 12.27
C GLU A 162 17.01 -25.41 13.21
N SER A 163 16.34 -26.41 12.66
CA SER A 163 15.64 -27.47 13.41
C SER A 163 16.51 -28.70 13.73
N GLU A 164 17.80 -28.72 13.36
CA GLU A 164 18.76 -29.80 13.67
C GLU A 164 19.63 -29.51 14.92
N GLU A 165 19.43 -28.38 15.63
CA GLU A 165 20.00 -28.03 16.95
C GLU A 165 18.97 -28.19 18.09
#